data_AF-A0A382PPQ7-F1
#
_entry.id   AF-A0A382PPQ7-F1
#
_cell.length_a   1.000
_cell.length_b   1.000
_cell.length_c   1.000
_cell.angle_alpha   90.00
_cell.angle_beta   90.00
_cell.angle_gamma   90.00
#
_symmetry.space_group_name_H-M   'P 1'
#
loop_
_entity.id
_entity.type
_entity.pdbx_description
1 polymer ?
#
loop_
_entity_poly.entity_id
_entity_poly.type
_entity_poly.pdbx_seq_one_letter_code
_entity_poly.pdbx_strand_id
1 'polypeptide(L)' 'MNNLYLHQYFNTPAMAGGTRSFEVARHLVNNGHRVFILATNRQPISANLKLVFY' A
#
# COMPACT_ATOMS: atom_id res chain seq x y z
N MET A 1 -1.33 18.06 -4.70
CA MET A 1 -2.23 17.81 -3.54
C MET A 1 -1.70 16.60 -2.76
N ASN A 2 -1.92 16.54 -1.44
CA ASN A 2 -1.44 15.45 -0.60
C ASN A 2 -2.61 14.51 -0.25
N ASN A 3 -2.43 13.21 -0.49
CA ASN A 3 -3.42 12.18 -0.17
C ASN A 3 -2.82 11.16 0.80
N LEU A 4 -3.54 10.84 1.87
CA LEU A 4 -3.23 9.70 2.75
C LEU A 4 -4.29 8.62 2.53
N TYR A 5 -3.85 7.44 2.12
CA TYR A 5 -4.72 6.31 1.83
C TYR A 5 -4.54 5.23 2.89
N LEU A 6 -5.58 5.01 3.70
CA LEU A 6 -5.62 3.95 4.70
C LEU A 6 -6.28 2.72 4.07
N HIS A 7 -5.59 1.60 4.08
CA HIS A 7 -6.11 0.38 3.48
C HIS A 7 -5.71 -0.84 4.30
N GLN A 8 -6.56 -1.88 4.33
CA GLN A 8 -6.24 -3.08 5.10
C GLN A 8 -4.95 -3.73 4.60
N TYR A 9 -4.82 -3.98 3.29
CA TYR A 9 -3.59 -4.49 2.69
C TYR A 9 -3.35 -3.87 1.31
N PHE A 10 -2.11 -3.57 0.96
CA PHE A 10 -1.80 -2.97 -0.35
C PHE A 10 -1.14 -4.00 -1.27
N ASN A 11 -1.67 -4.15 -2.49
CA ASN A 11 -1.11 -5.05 -3.50
C ASN A 11 -0.50 -4.26 -4.65
N THR A 12 0.78 -4.49 -4.92
CA THR A 12 1.46 -4.11 -6.17
C THR A 12 1.18 -5.14 -7.26
N PRO A 13 1.46 -4.83 -8.54
CA PRO A 13 1.27 -5.76 -9.66
C PRO A 13 2.08 -7.06 -9.56
N ALA A 14 3.12 -7.10 -8.74
CA ALA A 14 3.93 -8.30 -8.52
C ALA A 14 3.31 -9.28 -7.51
N MET A 15 2.24 -8.91 -6.82
CA MET A 15 1.59 -9.73 -5.79
C MET A 15 0.27 -10.33 -6.28
N ALA A 16 -0.04 -11.54 -5.80
CA ALA A 16 -1.30 -12.20 -6.11
C ALA A 16 -2.50 -11.48 -5.45
N GLY A 17 -3.50 -11.15 -6.26
CA GLY A 17 -4.75 -10.52 -5.83
C GLY A 17 -5.08 -9.25 -6.61
N GLY A 18 -6.12 -8.54 -6.19
CA GLY A 18 -6.54 -7.30 -6.84
C GLY A 18 -5.58 -6.14 -6.59
N THR A 19 -5.30 -5.36 -7.64
CA THR A 19 -4.38 -4.20 -7.66
C THR A 19 -5.10 -2.85 -7.78
N ARG A 20 -6.43 -2.81 -7.58
CA ARG A 20 -7.24 -1.60 -7.79
C ARG A 20 -6.72 -0.38 -7.02
N SER A 21 -6.34 -0.57 -5.75
CA SER A 21 -5.78 0.51 -4.92
C SER A 21 -4.45 1.03 -5.45
N PHE A 22 -3.63 0.16 -6.05
CA PHE A 22 -2.40 0.54 -6.74
C PHE A 22 -2.68 1.37 -7.99
N GLU A 23 -3.63 0.97 -8.84
CA GLU A 23 -3.97 1.72 -10.06
C GLU A 23 -4.54 3.10 -9.74
N VAL A 24 -5.38 3.21 -8.70
CA VAL A 24 -5.88 4.51 -8.22
C VAL A 24 -4.74 5.40 -7.74
N ALA A 25 -3.84 4.87 -6.90
CA ALA A 25 -2.70 5.64 -6.41
C ALA A 25 -1.76 6.07 -7.55
N ARG A 26 -1.52 5.18 -8.52
CA ARG A 26 -0.70 5.46 -9.70
C ARG A 26 -1.31 6.57 -10.55
N HIS A 27 -2.61 6.55 -10.79
CA HIS A 27 -3.31 7.59 -11.53
C HIS A 27 -3.21 8.94 -10.82
N LEU A 28 -3.39 8.98 -9.49
CA LEU A 28 -3.22 10.20 -8.70
C LEU A 28 -1.79 10.75 -8.76
N VAL A 29 -0.78 9.88 -8.67
CA VAL A 29 0.63 10.30 -8.81
C VAL A 29 0.88 10.87 -10.21
N ASN A 30 0.37 10.22 -11.26
CA ASN A 30 0.49 10.72 -12.64
C ASN A 30 -0.17 12.10 -12.84
N ASN A 31 -1.21 12.40 -12.06
CA ASN A 31 -1.86 13.72 -12.04
C ASN A 31 -1.13 14.75 -11.14
N GLY A 32 0.08 14.45 -10.66
CA GLY A 32 0.89 15.36 -9.86
C GLY A 32 0.56 15.37 -8.36
N HIS A 33 -0.19 14.37 -7.86
CA HIS A 33 -0.46 14.24 -6.44
C HIS A 33 0.66 13.51 -5.70
N ARG A 34 0.88 13.89 -4.44
CA ARG A 34 1.71 13.13 -3.50
C ARG A 34 0.79 12.19 -2.74
N VAL A 35 1.00 10.89 -2.89
CA VAL A 35 0.14 9.86 -2.28
C VAL A 35 0.97 9.07 -1.27
N PHE A 36 0.50 9.00 -0.04
CA PHE A 36 1.03 8.15 1.03
C PHE A 36 0.03 7.05 1.31
N ILE A 37 0.50 5.80 1.41
CA ILE A 37 -0.37 4.65 1.65
C ILE A 37 0.08 3.97 2.92
N LEU A 38 -0.83 3.85 3.89
CA LEU A 38 -0.62 3.10 5.11
C LEU A 38 -1.48 1.83 5.04
N ALA A 39 -0.83 0.67 5.07
CA ALA A 39 -1.50 -0.62 5.01
C ALA A 39 -0.81 -1.70 5.81
N THR A 40 -1.55 -2.74 6.19
CA THR A 40 -0.98 -3.89 6.90
C THR A 40 -0.29 -4.84 5.93
N ASN A 41 0.76 -5.51 6.41
CA ASN A 41 1.41 -6.57 5.67
C ASN A 41 0.52 -7.83 5.66
N ARG A 42 0.29 -8.42 4.48
CA ARG A 42 -0.49 -9.68 4.33
C ARG A 42 0.28 -10.91 4.73
N GLN A 43 1.62 -10.82 4.83
CA GLN A 43 2.41 -11.97 5.25
C GLN A 43 2.03 -12.32 6.69
N PRO A 44 1.66 -13.58 6.97
CA PRO A 44 1.44 -14.01 8.34
C PRO A 44 2.72 -13.72 9.12
N ILE A 45 2.58 -13.13 10.31
CA ILE A 45 3.69 -12.93 11.22
C ILE A 45 4.17 -14.34 11.58
N SER A 46 5.18 -14.85 10.88
CA SER A 46 5.88 -16.05 11.29
C SER A 46 6.45 -15.75 12.67
N ALA A 47 6.02 -16.49 13.68
CA ALA A 47 6.37 -16.28 15.07
C ALA A 47 7.89 -16.20 15.26
N ASN A 48 8.40 -14.96 15.27
CA ASN A 48 9.63 -14.45 15.87
C ASN A 48 9.83 -13.02 15.34
N LEU A 49 9.39 -12.07 16.17
CA LEU A 49 9.54 -10.61 16.10
C LEU A 49 10.41 -10.02 14.95
N LYS A 50 9.85 -9.08 14.19
CA LYS A 50 10.59 -7.93 13.62
C LYS A 50 9.58 -6.79 13.36
N LEU A 51 9.47 -5.85 14.30
CA LEU A 51 10.13 -4.53 14.32
C LEU A 51 9.56 -3.53 13.30
N VAL A 52 9.20 -2.37 13.87
CA VAL A 52 8.62 -1.12 13.36
C VAL A 52 8.96 -0.79 11.91
N PHE A 53 7.96 -0.31 11.17
CA PHE A 53 8.18 0.56 10.00
C PHE A 53 7.15 1.71 10.00
N TYR A 54 7.64 2.93 9.69
CA TYR A 54 6.94 4.22 9.69
C TYR A 54 5.76 4.29 8.72
#